data_AF-A0A7R9J8A6-F1
#
_entry.id   AF-A0A7R9J8A6-F1
#
_cell.length_a   1.000
_cell.length_b   1.000
_cell.length_c   1.000
_cell.angle_alpha   90.00
_cell.angle_beta   90.00
_cell.angle_gamma   90.00
#
_symmetry.space_group_name_H-M   'P 1'
#
loop_
_entity.id
_entity.type
_entity.pdbx_description
1 polymer ?
#
loop_
_entity_poly.entity_id
_entity_poly.type
_entity_poly.pdbx_seq_one_letter_code
_entity_poly.pdbx_strand_id
1 'polypeptide(L)'
;MKCRTCTKLVFIVINKIERQAFEYTVNQLNAIYAEAEKAGCSTYCEGCMACLTAYLVYLCTETHYEKCLRKVAKFVVEQNERVYAPRGLLITDPTERGLRVVSFTT
;
A
#
# COMPACT_ATOMS: atom_id res chain seq x y z
N MET A 1 2.00 -27.80 5.86
CA MET A 1 3.45 -27.95 6.11
C MET A 1 3.58 -28.38 7.57
N LYS A 2 4.02 -29.61 7.89
CA LYS A 2 3.94 -30.15 9.28
C LYS A 2 4.65 -29.22 10.28
N CYS A 3 3.89 -28.55 11.16
CA CYS A 3 4.43 -27.67 12.19
C CYS A 3 5.29 -28.49 13.18
N ARG A 4 6.61 -28.43 13.01
CA ARG A 4 7.65 -29.10 13.85
C ARG A 4 7.96 -28.34 15.14
N THR A 5 7.22 -27.28 15.46
CA THR A 5 7.64 -26.30 16.48
C THR A 5 7.38 -26.77 17.91
N CYS A 6 6.59 -27.82 18.12
CA CYS A 6 6.19 -28.25 19.47
C CYS A 6 7.33 -28.92 20.26
N THR A 7 8.28 -29.61 19.61
CA THR A 7 9.26 -30.46 20.32
C THR A 7 10.24 -29.67 21.19
N LYS A 8 10.54 -28.40 20.87
CA LYS A 8 11.51 -27.59 21.64
C LYS A 8 10.93 -26.98 22.92
N LEU A 9 9.62 -26.74 22.98
CA LEU A 9 8.94 -26.13 24.13
C LEU A 9 8.58 -27.16 25.22
N VAL A 10 8.40 -28.43 24.83
CA VAL A 10 8.01 -29.55 25.71
C VAL A 10 8.99 -29.73 26.88
N PHE A 11 10.31 -29.62 26.66
CA PHE A 11 11.31 -29.97 27.67
C PHE A 11 11.35 -29.00 28.87
N ILE A 12 11.01 -27.71 28.66
CA ILE A 12 11.08 -26.67 29.70
C ILE A 12 9.80 -26.65 30.56
N VAL A 13 8.66 -27.09 29.99
CA VAL A 13 7.34 -26.93 30.61
C VAL A 13 6.88 -28.18 31.38
N ILE A 14 7.35 -29.39 31.02
CA ILE A 14 6.95 -30.65 31.69
C ILE A 14 7.21 -30.63 33.21
N ASN A 15 8.24 -29.93 33.69
CA ASN A 15 8.57 -29.87 35.12
C ASN A 15 7.77 -28.80 35.90
N LYS A 16 6.88 -28.02 35.26
CA LYS A 16 6.14 -26.92 35.90
C LYS A 16 4.64 -26.92 35.65
N ILE A 17 4.14 -27.71 34.71
CA ILE A 17 2.72 -27.73 34.31
C ILE A 17 2.24 -29.18 34.19
N GLU A 18 1.01 -29.42 34.63
CA GLU A 18 0.35 -30.71 34.53
C GLU A 18 0.22 -31.15 33.06
N ARG A 19 0.62 -32.39 32.79
CA ARG A 19 0.72 -32.95 31.43
C ARG A 19 -0.57 -32.80 30.62
N GLN A 20 -1.71 -32.99 31.27
CA GLN A 20 -3.02 -32.92 30.62
C GLN A 20 -3.36 -31.49 30.15
N ALA A 21 -3.01 -30.47 30.93
CA ALA A 21 -3.20 -29.06 30.55
C ALA A 21 -2.31 -28.70 29.35
N PHE A 22 -1.06 -29.18 29.34
CA PHE A 22 -0.15 -28.98 28.22
C PHE A 22 -0.64 -29.66 26.93
N GLU A 23 -1.05 -30.93 27.02
CA GLU A 23 -1.59 -31.67 25.88
C GLU A 23 -2.85 -31.01 25.31
N TYR A 24 -3.76 -30.53 26.16
CA TYR A 24 -4.93 -29.75 25.74
C TYR A 24 -4.53 -28.47 24.97
N THR A 25 -3.59 -27.67 25.51
CA THR A 25 -3.12 -26.45 24.85
C THR A 25 -2.49 -26.74 23.48
N VAL A 26 -1.65 -27.77 23.40
CA VAL A 26 -1.00 -28.16 22.14
C VAL A 26 -2.02 -28.59 21.10
N ASN A 27 -3.03 -29.38 21.50
CA ASN A 27 -4.08 -29.82 20.60
C ASN A 27 -4.93 -28.66 20.10
N GLN A 28 -5.28 -27.71 20.97
CA GLN A 28 -6.00 -26.49 20.58
C GLN A 28 -5.18 -25.64 19.60
N LEU A 29 -3.89 -25.44 19.86
CA LEU A 29 -3.01 -24.70 18.94
C LEU A 29 -2.93 -25.38 17.57
N ASN A 30 -2.76 -26.71 17.54
CA ASN A 30 -2.72 -27.46 16.30
C ASN A 30 -4.05 -27.37 15.53
N ALA A 31 -5.19 -27.37 16.22
CA ALA A 31 -6.51 -27.19 15.59
C ALA A 31 -6.65 -25.81 14.95
N ILE A 32 -6.23 -24.74 15.64
CA ILE A 32 -6.25 -23.36 15.11
C ILE A 32 -5.33 -23.24 13.89
N TYR A 33 -4.13 -23.83 13.93
CA TYR A 33 -3.23 -23.84 12.77
C TYR A 33 -3.81 -24.64 11.60
N ALA A 34 -4.47 -25.77 11.86
CA ALA A 34 -5.12 -26.56 10.83
C ALA A 34 -6.31 -25.80 10.19
N GLU A 35 -7.02 -24.98 10.96
CA GLU A 35 -8.06 -24.08 10.46
C GLU A 35 -7.49 -22.94 9.61
N ALA A 36 -6.38 -22.33 10.05
CA ALA A 36 -5.68 -21.31 9.28
C ALA A 36 -5.10 -21.84 7.95
N GLU A 37 -4.57 -23.07 7.95
CA GLU A 37 -4.13 -23.76 6.71
C GLU A 37 -5.32 -24.12 5.79
N LYS A 38 -6.54 -24.20 6.33
CA LYS A 38 -7.77 -24.48 5.58
C LYS A 38 -8.32 -23.27 4.80
N ALA A 39 -7.53 -22.20 4.66
CA ALA A 39 -7.80 -21.00 3.88
C ALA A 39 -8.78 -21.27 2.73
N GLY A 40 -10.04 -20.84 2.92
CA GLY A 40 -11.12 -21.10 1.98
C GLY A 40 -11.05 -20.19 0.76
N CYS A 41 -11.99 -20.36 -0.17
CA CYS A 41 -12.14 -19.44 -1.31
C CYS A 41 -12.22 -17.96 -0.89
N SER A 42 -12.70 -17.64 0.31
CA SER A 42 -12.74 -16.27 0.83
C SER A 42 -11.36 -15.63 0.92
N THR A 43 -10.35 -16.33 1.42
CA THR A 43 -8.98 -15.81 1.55
C THR A 43 -8.33 -15.58 0.18
N TYR A 44 -8.64 -16.41 -0.81
CA TYR A 44 -8.21 -16.18 -2.21
C TYR A 44 -8.89 -14.95 -2.81
N CYS A 45 -10.21 -14.83 -2.63
CA CYS A 45 -10.97 -13.67 -3.09
C CYS A 45 -10.50 -12.37 -2.43
N GLU A 46 -10.16 -12.38 -1.14
CA GLU A 46 -9.57 -11.25 -0.43
C GLU A 46 -8.22 -10.86 -1.03
N GLY A 47 -7.34 -11.84 -1.27
CA GLY A 47 -6.04 -11.60 -1.92
C GLY A 47 -6.19 -11.01 -3.33
N CYS A 48 -7.10 -11.56 -4.14
CA CYS A 48 -7.41 -11.03 -5.47
C CYS A 48 -7.98 -9.60 -5.41
N MET A 49 -8.90 -9.33 -4.48
CA MET A 49 -9.51 -8.02 -4.34
C MET A 49 -8.49 -6.98 -3.88
N ALA A 50 -7.62 -7.32 -2.92
CA ALA A 50 -6.52 -6.45 -2.51
C ALA A 50 -5.57 -6.13 -3.68
N CYS A 51 -5.22 -7.13 -4.50
CA CYS A 51 -4.37 -6.94 -5.68
C CYS A 51 -5.04 -6.06 -6.73
N LEU A 52 -6.32 -6.31 -7.03
CA LEU A 52 -7.09 -5.51 -7.99
C LEU A 52 -7.23 -4.06 -7.51
N THR A 53 -7.52 -3.84 -6.22
CA THR A 53 -7.58 -2.50 -5.63
C THR A 53 -6.25 -1.77 -5.74
N ALA A 54 -5.12 -2.44 -5.47
CA ALA A 54 -3.79 -1.83 -5.62
C ALA A 54 -3.50 -1.41 -7.07
N TYR A 55 -3.79 -2.28 -8.04
CA TYR A 55 -3.66 -1.96 -9.47
C TYR A 55 -4.57 -0.80 -9.88
N LEU A 56 -5.81 -0.80 -9.42
CA LEU A 56 -6.77 0.27 -9.73
C LEU A 56 -6.30 1.61 -9.17
N VAL A 57 -5.79 1.63 -7.94
CA VAL A 57 -5.22 2.85 -7.32
C VAL A 57 -4.03 3.35 -8.14
N TYR A 58 -3.11 2.47 -8.55
CA TYR A 58 -1.98 2.85 -9.39
C TYR A 58 -2.44 3.51 -10.71
N LEU A 59 -3.36 2.88 -11.43
CA LEU A 59 -3.91 3.40 -12.70
C LEU A 59 -4.72 4.70 -12.52
N CYS A 60 -5.51 4.79 -11.44
CA CYS A 60 -6.30 6.00 -11.15
C CYS A 60 -5.43 7.16 -10.66
N THR A 61 -4.31 6.89 -9.99
CA THR A 61 -3.38 7.92 -9.51
C THR A 61 -2.70 8.61 -10.69
N GLU A 62 -2.21 7.85 -11.67
CA GLU A 62 -1.60 8.40 -12.89
C GLU A 62 -2.61 9.30 -13.63
N THR A 63 -3.84 8.82 -13.84
CA THR A 63 -4.87 9.57 -14.58
C THR A 63 -5.44 10.78 -13.83
N HIS A 64 -5.61 10.73 -12.50
CA HIS A 64 -6.05 11.88 -11.70
C HIS A 64 -4.95 12.93 -11.61
N TYR A 65 -3.71 12.49 -11.39
CA TYR A 65 -2.55 13.37 -11.30
C TYR A 65 -2.35 14.13 -12.62
N GLU A 66 -2.33 13.43 -13.75
CA GLU A 66 -2.23 14.06 -15.08
C GLU A 66 -3.35 15.05 -15.38
N LYS A 67 -4.58 14.77 -14.94
CA LYS A 67 -5.71 15.72 -15.09
C LYS A 67 -5.45 17.00 -14.30
N CYS A 68 -4.91 16.91 -13.10
CA CYS A 68 -4.52 18.07 -12.30
C CYS A 68 -3.36 18.83 -12.93
N LEU A 69 -2.32 18.15 -13.44
CA LEU A 69 -1.22 18.81 -14.14
C LEU A 69 -1.70 19.60 -15.37
N ARG A 70 -2.63 19.03 -16.15
CA ARG A 70 -3.25 19.76 -17.27
C ARG A 70 -4.02 21.01 -16.82
N LYS A 71 -4.62 21.02 -15.64
CA LYS A 71 -5.25 22.23 -15.08
C LYS A 71 -4.21 23.28 -14.69
N VAL A 72 -3.09 22.87 -14.09
CA VAL A 72 -1.97 23.77 -13.74
C VAL A 72 -1.39 24.40 -15.00
N ALA A 73 -1.12 23.61 -16.04
CA ALA A 73 -0.60 24.10 -17.31
C ALA A 73 -1.50 25.20 -17.92
N LYS A 74 -2.81 24.94 -17.97
CA LYS A 74 -3.80 25.94 -18.45
C LYS A 74 -3.81 27.21 -17.60
N PHE A 75 -3.73 27.07 -16.28
CA PHE A 75 -3.71 28.21 -15.37
C PHE A 75 -2.44 29.06 -15.55
N VAL A 76 -1.27 28.44 -15.73
CA VAL A 76 -0.01 29.15 -15.99
C VAL A 76 -0.11 30.00 -17.26
N VAL A 77 -0.65 29.44 -18.34
CA VAL A 77 -0.87 30.17 -19.60
C VAL A 77 -1.79 31.38 -19.36
N GLU A 78 -2.94 31.17 -18.71
CA GLU A 78 -3.89 32.24 -18.43
C GLU A 78 -3.27 33.35 -17.57
N GLN A 79 -2.48 32.99 -16.56
CA GLN A 79 -1.79 33.97 -15.71
C GLN A 79 -0.70 34.72 -16.48
N ASN A 80 0.03 34.06 -17.37
CA ASN A 80 0.99 34.72 -18.23
C ASN A 80 0.32 35.78 -19.09
N GLU A 81 -0.80 35.46 -19.72
CA GLU A 81 -1.53 36.42 -20.56
C GLU A 81 -2.09 37.59 -19.75
N ARG A 82 -2.68 37.32 -18.59
CA ARG A 82 -3.43 38.33 -17.81
C ARG A 82 -2.56 39.16 -16.88
N VAL A 83 -1.49 38.59 -16.34
CA VAL A 83 -0.74 39.17 -15.21
C VAL A 83 0.74 39.37 -15.54
N TYR A 84 1.42 38.34 -16.04
CA TYR A 84 2.89 38.37 -16.12
C TYR A 84 3.42 39.02 -17.40
N ALA A 85 2.88 38.69 -18.58
CA ALA A 85 3.33 39.23 -19.86
C ALA A 85 3.22 40.76 -19.94
N PRO A 86 2.15 41.42 -19.44
CA PRO A 86 2.09 42.88 -19.38
C PRO A 86 3.17 43.52 -18.50
N ARG A 87 3.82 42.73 -17.63
CA ARG A 87 4.88 43.15 -16.72
C ARG A 87 6.28 42.71 -17.21
N GLY A 88 6.38 42.19 -18.43
CA GLY A 88 7.63 41.66 -18.99
C GLY A 88 8.13 40.42 -18.25
N LEU A 89 7.22 39.56 -17.80
CA LEU A 89 7.54 38.32 -17.12
C LEU A 89 6.73 37.16 -17.71
N LEU A 90 7.28 35.94 -17.67
CA LEU A 90 6.59 34.71 -18.03
C LEU A 90 6.92 33.62 -17.03
N ILE A 91 5.88 32.99 -16.49
CA ILE A 91 5.97 31.75 -15.71
C ILE A 91 6.15 30.60 -16.70
N THR A 92 7.21 29.81 -16.53
CA THR A 92 7.33 28.51 -17.20
C THR A 92 6.52 27.47 -16.43
N ASP A 93 5.75 26.63 -17.13
CA ASP A 93 5.02 25.55 -16.50
C ASP A 93 6.00 24.59 -15.78
N PRO A 94 5.89 24.42 -14.44
CA PRO A 94 6.75 23.51 -13.71
C PRO A 94 6.62 22.06 -14.17
N THR A 95 5.52 21.65 -14.82
CA THR A 95 5.35 20.28 -15.36
C THR A 95 6.41 19.95 -16.41
N GLU A 96 6.86 20.93 -17.21
CA GLU A 96 7.91 20.76 -18.23
C GLU A 96 9.30 20.48 -17.62
N ARG A 97 9.47 20.78 -16.32
CA ARG A 97 10.72 20.57 -15.57
C ARG A 97 10.59 19.51 -14.48
N GLY A 98 9.62 18.60 -14.62
CA GLY A 98 9.38 17.53 -13.65
C GLY A 98 8.93 18.03 -12.28
N LEU A 99 8.26 19.19 -12.24
CA LEU A 99 7.65 19.81 -11.07
C LEU A 99 8.63 20.29 -9.98
N ARG A 100 9.92 20.39 -10.31
CA ARG A 100 10.95 20.67 -9.30
C ARG A 100 11.14 22.18 -9.03
N VAL A 101 10.89 23.04 -10.01
CA VAL A 101 11.18 24.48 -9.92
C VAL A 101 10.21 25.28 -10.79
N VAL A 102 9.65 26.36 -10.23
CA VAL A 102 8.93 27.40 -11.00
C VAL A 102 9.96 28.44 -11.45
N SER A 103 10.07 28.67 -12.77
CA SER A 103 10.99 29.68 -13.33
C SER A 103 10.24 30.86 -13.92
N PHE A 104 10.81 32.05 -13.77
CA PHE A 104 10.35 33.27 -14.41
C PHE A 104 11.37 33.68 -15.47
N THR A 105 10.91 33.95 -16.69
CA THR A 105 11.73 34.51 -17.76
C THR A 105 11.24 35.92 -18.09
N THR A 106 12.17 36.82 -18.41
CA THR A 106 11.88 38.20 -18.85
C THR A 106 11.79 38.26 -20.36
#